data_AF-A0A9Q4AEN0-F1
#
_entry.id   AF-A0A9Q4AEN0-F1
#
_cell.length_a   1.000
_cell.length_b   1.000
_cell.length_c   1.000
_cell.angle_alpha   90.00
_cell.angle_beta   90.00
_cell.angle_gamma   90.00
#
_symmetry.space_group_name_H-M   'P 1'
#
loop_
_entity.id
_entity.type
_entity.pdbx_description
1 polymer ?
#
loop_
_entity_poly.entity_id
_entity_poly.type
_entity_poly.pdbx_seq_one_letter_code
_entity_poly.pdbx_strand_id
1 'polypeptide(L)'
;LIIITVENCNLIITILYKEESMDKLKFRIGKNGVPILSKNEIESIAKLVLNDYDSEIFKRPKTLDVEDFTENYLNLDMDYQDLSYNQSILGMTVFNDCWVMVYDVENKKERYVEAKEGTIL
;
A
#
# COMPACT_ATOMS: atom_id res chain seq x y z
N LEU A 1 -5.44 0.70 2.20
CA LEU A 1 -4.70 -0.49 1.73
C LEU A 1 -3.72 -0.90 2.84
N ILE A 2 -3.79 -2.13 3.38
CA ILE A 2 -2.77 -2.61 4.32
C ILE A 2 -1.69 -3.27 3.48
N ILE A 3 -0.56 -2.60 3.32
CA ILE A 3 0.58 -3.16 2.60
C ILE A 3 1.44 -3.87 3.65
N ILE A 4 1.43 -5.20 3.60
CA ILE A 4 2.34 -6.04 4.38
C ILE A 4 3.64 -6.09 3.58
N THR A 5 4.70 -5.41 4.03
CA THR A 5 6.03 -5.63 3.43
C THR A 5 6.79 -6.72 4.18
N VAL A 6 7.43 -7.57 3.39
CA VAL A 6 8.42 -8.54 3.86
C VAL A 6 9.76 -8.06 3.31
N GLU A 7 10.57 -7.40 4.11
CA GLU A 7 11.99 -7.20 3.78
C GLU A 7 12.84 -8.18 4.60
N ASN A 8 13.57 -9.07 3.91
CA ASN A 8 14.64 -9.91 4.45
C ASN A 8 14.38 -10.50 5.86
N CYS A 9 13.38 -11.38 5.94
CA CYS A 9 12.99 -12.13 7.15
C CYS A 9 12.43 -11.31 8.32
N ASN A 10 12.17 -10.01 8.17
CA ASN A 10 11.43 -9.22 9.16
C ASN A 10 10.19 -8.57 8.52
N LEU A 11 9.02 -8.96 9.01
CA LEU A 11 7.74 -8.40 8.63
C LEU A 11 7.65 -6.98 9.20
N ILE A 12 7.79 -5.94 8.37
CA ILE A 12 7.57 -4.55 8.78
C ILE A 12 6.20 -4.16 8.25
N ILE A 13 5.20 -4.14 9.14
CA ILE A 13 3.87 -3.64 8.78
C ILE A 13 3.88 -2.13 9.02
N THR A 14 4.14 -1.35 7.97
CA THR A 14 3.94 0.11 8.01
C THR A 14 2.48 0.39 7.69
N ILE A 15 1.69 0.71 8.72
CA ILE A 15 0.30 1.15 8.55
C ILE A 15 0.33 2.64 8.22
N LEU A 16 0.24 2.99 6.95
CA LEU A 16 0.00 4.37 6.52
C LEU A 16 -1.48 4.69 6.77
N TYR A 17 -1.82 5.20 7.96
CA TYR A 17 -3.15 5.74 8.22
C TYR A 17 -3.09 7.00 9.06
N LYS A 18 -3.98 7.93 8.72
CA LYS A 18 -4.19 9.22 9.39
C LYS A 18 -4.37 9.03 10.90
N GLU A 19 -3.62 9.83 11.67
CA GLU A 19 -3.40 9.72 13.11
C GLU A 19 -4.69 9.72 13.96
N GLU A 20 -5.75 10.37 13.48
CA GLU A 20 -7.01 10.57 14.24
C GLU A 20 -7.89 9.31 14.38
N SER A 21 -7.74 8.31 13.49
CA SER A 21 -8.55 7.08 13.52
C SER A 21 -7.89 5.94 14.30
N MET A 22 -6.60 6.12 14.63
CA MET A 22 -5.69 5.10 15.17
C MET A 22 -5.79 4.90 16.68
N ASP A 23 -6.32 5.87 17.44
CA ASP A 23 -6.48 5.78 18.91
C ASP A 23 -7.30 4.55 19.35
N LYS A 24 -8.11 3.99 18.45
CA LYS A 24 -8.95 2.82 18.70
C LYS A 24 -8.26 1.49 18.38
N LEU A 25 -7.16 1.50 17.63
CA LEU A 25 -6.46 0.30 17.19
C LEU A 25 -5.27 0.02 18.12
N LYS A 26 -5.50 -0.86 19.10
CA LYS A 26 -4.44 -1.37 19.98
C LYS A 26 -3.88 -2.67 19.41
N PHE A 27 -2.64 -2.65 18.96
CA PHE A 27 -1.93 -3.84 18.52
C PHE A 27 -0.73 -4.16 19.41
N ARG A 28 -0.30 -5.42 19.40
CA ARG A 28 0.91 -5.82 20.11
C ARG A 28 2.13 -5.23 19.41
N ILE A 29 3.03 -4.66 20.18
CA ILE A 29 4.33 -4.20 19.68
C ILE A 29 5.39 -5.25 20.05
N GLY A 30 6.18 -5.66 19.07
CA GLY A 30 7.34 -6.53 19.27
C GLY A 30 8.45 -5.82 20.05
N LYS A 31 9.44 -6.58 20.53
CA LYS A 31 10.59 -6.01 21.26
C LYS A 31 11.41 -5.00 20.46
N ASN A 32 11.29 -5.04 19.13
CA ASN A 32 11.94 -4.15 18.16
C ASN A 32 11.08 -2.93 17.78
N GLY A 33 9.94 -2.70 18.44
CA GLY A 33 9.06 -1.56 18.12
C GLY A 33 8.13 -1.79 16.93
N VAL A 34 8.16 -2.97 16.30
CA VAL A 34 7.33 -3.27 15.12
C VAL A 34 5.96 -3.83 15.54
N PRO A 35 4.84 -3.34 14.96
CA PRO A 35 3.51 -3.92 15.18
C PRO A 35 3.43 -5.40 14.77
N ILE A 36 2.86 -6.22 15.64
CA ILE A 36 2.55 -7.62 15.40
C ILE A 36 1.03 -7.73 15.26
N LEU A 37 0.58 -7.99 14.02
CA LEU A 37 -0.83 -8.14 13.70
C LEU A 37 -1.15 -9.59 13.35
N SER A 38 -2.21 -10.12 13.95
CA SER A 38 -2.88 -11.32 13.49
C SER A 38 -3.65 -11.04 12.20
N LYS A 39 -3.99 -12.11 11.47
CA LYS A 39 -4.86 -12.04 10.29
C LYS A 39 -6.17 -11.30 10.59
N ASN A 40 -6.81 -11.58 11.73
CA ASN A 40 -8.09 -10.96 12.08
C ASN A 40 -7.95 -9.46 12.37
N GLU A 41 -6.82 -9.04 12.95
CA GLU A 41 -6.53 -7.61 13.15
C GLU A 41 -6.32 -6.91 11.80
N ILE A 42 -5.58 -7.52 10.87
CA ILE A 42 -5.42 -7.00 9.50
C ILE A 42 -6.79 -6.85 8.82
N GLU A 43 -7.64 -7.89 8.84
CA GLU A 43 -8.98 -7.81 8.26
C GLU A 43 -9.87 -6.74 8.92
N SER A 44 -9.74 -6.57 10.24
CA SER A 44 -10.51 -5.57 10.98
C SER A 44 -10.07 -4.14 10.62
N ILE A 45 -8.77 -3.92 10.51
CA ILE A 45 -8.21 -2.63 10.05
C ILE A 45 -8.69 -2.36 8.63
N ALA A 46 -8.61 -3.34 7.71
CA ALA A 46 -9.06 -3.16 6.34
C ALA A 46 -10.54 -2.78 6.26
N LYS A 47 -11.39 -3.41 7.09
CA LYS A 47 -12.81 -3.07 7.18
C LYS A 47 -13.06 -1.66 7.72
N LEU A 48 -12.33 -1.25 8.75
CA LEU A 48 -12.45 0.11 9.30
C LEU A 48 -12.09 1.15 8.25
N VAL A 49 -10.97 0.94 7.58
CA VAL A 49 -10.45 1.76 6.49
C VAL A 49 -11.46 1.91 5.36
N LEU A 50 -12.01 0.80 4.87
CA LEU A 50 -12.97 0.80 3.77
C LEU A 50 -14.31 1.40 4.18
N ASN A 51 -14.74 1.20 5.43
CA ASN A 51 -15.98 1.77 5.94
C ASN A 51 -15.88 3.28 6.18
N ASP A 52 -14.70 3.78 6.56
CA ASP A 52 -14.44 5.21 6.72
C ASP A 52 -14.37 5.92 5.36
N TYR A 53 -13.75 5.28 4.36
CA TYR A 53 -13.79 5.75 2.97
C TYR A 53 -15.22 5.75 2.41
N ASP A 54 -15.90 4.62 2.50
CA ASP A 54 -17.26 4.47 2.00
C ASP A 54 -18.06 3.40 2.79
N SER A 55 -18.89 3.91 3.71
CA SER A 55 -19.73 3.11 4.59
C SER A 55 -20.75 2.19 3.89
N GLU A 56 -21.00 2.39 2.59
CA GLU A 56 -21.91 1.54 1.81
C GLU A 56 -21.21 0.28 1.27
N ILE A 57 -19.86 0.18 1.34
CA ILE A 57 -19.08 -0.96 0.77
C ILE A 57 -19.58 -2.31 1.29
N PHE A 58 -19.97 -2.36 2.56
CA PHE A 58 -20.39 -3.60 3.22
C PHE A 58 -21.90 -3.83 3.20
N LYS A 59 -22.70 -2.87 2.75
CA LYS A 59 -24.17 -2.99 2.69
C LYS A 59 -24.63 -3.59 1.36
N ARG A 60 -23.93 -3.30 0.26
CA ARG A 60 -24.24 -3.80 -1.07
C ARG A 60 -22.97 -3.97 -1.91
N PRO A 61 -22.88 -5.00 -2.77
CA PRO A 61 -21.76 -5.13 -3.69
C PRO A 61 -21.63 -3.87 -4.55
N LYS A 62 -20.43 -3.30 -4.59
CA LYS A 62 -20.08 -2.20 -5.48
C LYS A 62 -18.60 -2.22 -5.83
N THR A 63 -18.25 -1.53 -6.92
CA THR A 63 -16.86 -1.29 -7.31
C THR A 63 -16.22 -0.31 -6.33
N LEU A 64 -14.97 -0.59 -5.96
CA LEU A 64 -14.12 0.39 -5.30
C LEU A 64 -13.51 1.25 -6.39
N ASP A 65 -13.66 2.58 -6.29
CA ASP A 65 -12.86 3.51 -7.08
C ASP A 65 -11.45 3.52 -6.50
N VAL A 66 -10.50 2.89 -7.20
CA VAL A 66 -9.15 2.62 -6.68
C VAL A 66 -8.30 3.88 -6.74
N GLU A 67 -8.45 4.64 -7.81
CA GLU A 67 -7.81 5.92 -8.04
C GLU A 67 -8.21 6.92 -6.95
N ASP A 68 -9.52 7.13 -6.71
CA ASP A 68 -10.00 8.05 -5.66
C ASP A 68 -9.60 7.58 -4.25
N PHE A 69 -9.70 6.27 -3.99
CA PHE A 69 -9.28 5.68 -2.72
C PHE A 69 -7.79 5.90 -2.44
N THR A 70 -6.96 5.84 -3.48
CA THR A 70 -5.51 5.91 -3.35
C THR A 70 -5.02 7.35 -3.33
N GLU A 71 -5.40 8.16 -4.31
CA GLU A 71 -4.90 9.52 -4.46
C GLU A 71 -5.60 10.49 -3.50
N ASN A 72 -6.92 10.43 -3.39
CA ASN A 72 -7.66 11.44 -2.63
C ASN A 72 -7.84 11.07 -1.16
N TYR A 73 -8.11 9.79 -0.87
CA TYR A 73 -8.36 9.34 0.50
C TYR A 73 -7.10 8.93 1.26
N LEU A 74 -6.19 8.17 0.64
CA LEU A 74 -4.92 7.79 1.25
C LEU A 74 -3.80 8.82 1.05
N ASN A 75 -3.98 9.77 0.13
CA ASN A 75 -2.96 10.77 -0.22
C ASN A 75 -1.64 10.11 -0.67
N LEU A 76 -1.76 9.10 -1.53
CA LEU A 76 -0.64 8.42 -2.20
C LEU A 76 -0.61 8.81 -3.67
N ASP A 77 0.54 8.76 -4.31
CA ASP A 77 0.66 9.07 -5.73
C ASP A 77 0.66 7.78 -6.55
N MET A 78 -0.16 7.68 -7.61
CA MET A 78 -0.08 6.55 -8.54
C MET A 78 0.72 6.93 -9.78
N ASP A 79 1.72 6.12 -10.13
CA ASP A 79 2.48 6.26 -11.36
C ASP A 79 2.58 4.92 -12.09
N TYR A 80 1.90 4.79 -13.23
CA TYR A 80 1.82 3.52 -13.94
C TYR A 80 3.13 3.22 -14.69
N GLN A 81 3.86 2.22 -14.21
CA GLN A 81 5.12 1.77 -14.83
C GLN A 81 5.10 0.26 -15.10
N ASP A 82 5.73 -0.18 -16.19
CA ASP A 82 5.96 -1.60 -16.42
C ASP A 82 7.11 -2.09 -15.53
N LEU A 83 6.80 -2.66 -14.36
CA LEU A 83 7.81 -3.09 -13.38
C LEU A 83 8.61 -4.33 -13.81
N SER A 84 8.11 -5.10 -14.78
CA SER A 84 8.87 -6.20 -15.39
C SER A 84 8.46 -6.43 -16.84
N TYR A 85 9.40 -6.91 -17.65
CA TYR A 85 9.18 -7.21 -19.08
C TYR A 85 7.95 -8.10 -19.35
N ASN A 86 7.74 -9.08 -18.48
CA ASN A 86 6.69 -10.09 -18.61
C ASN A 86 5.46 -9.79 -17.75
N GLN A 87 5.34 -8.60 -17.15
CA GLN A 87 4.24 -8.20 -16.27
C GLN A 87 4.04 -9.14 -15.07
N SER A 88 5.11 -9.81 -14.62
CA SER A 88 5.08 -10.66 -13.43
C SER A 88 5.02 -9.87 -12.13
N ILE A 89 5.46 -8.61 -12.15
CA ILE A 89 5.34 -7.67 -11.02
C ILE A 89 4.14 -6.78 -11.32
N LEU A 90 3.10 -6.89 -10.48
CA LEU A 90 1.81 -6.22 -10.69
C LEU A 90 1.70 -4.88 -9.98
N GLY A 91 2.62 -4.61 -9.06
CA GLY A 91 2.68 -3.32 -8.39
C GLY A 91 3.75 -3.29 -7.30
N MET A 92 4.07 -2.08 -6.87
CA MET A 92 5.05 -1.79 -5.84
C MET A 92 4.63 -0.52 -5.09
N THR A 93 5.05 -0.40 -3.84
CA THR A 93 4.86 0.83 -3.06
C THR A 93 6.19 1.30 -2.50
N VAL A 94 6.45 2.60 -2.66
CA VAL A 94 7.72 3.23 -2.31
C VAL A 94 7.59 3.89 -0.93
N PHE A 95 8.37 3.41 0.03
CA PHE A 95 8.35 3.89 1.42
C PHE A 95 9.40 4.95 1.73
N ASN A 96 10.37 5.15 0.83
CA ASN A 96 11.38 6.19 0.90
C ASN A 96 11.75 6.57 -0.53
N ASP A 97 12.12 7.82 -0.76
CA ASP A 97 12.67 8.29 -2.03
C ASP A 97 13.75 7.33 -2.55
N CYS A 98 13.53 6.77 -3.74
CA CYS A 98 14.46 5.82 -4.35
C CYS A 98 14.43 5.85 -5.88
N TRP A 99 15.38 5.14 -6.48
CA TRP A 99 15.40 4.88 -7.91
C TRP A 99 14.88 3.48 -8.17
N VAL A 100 13.84 3.39 -8.99
CA VAL A 100 13.17 2.14 -9.34
C VAL A 100 13.58 1.74 -10.75
N MET A 101 13.95 0.48 -10.93
CA MET A 101 14.16 -0.09 -12.26
C MET A 101 12.81 -0.49 -12.86
N VAL A 102 12.50 0.05 -14.03
CA VAL A 102 11.29 -0.25 -14.80
C VAL A 102 11.67 -0.71 -16.20
N TYR A 103 10.76 -1.40 -16.86
CA TYR A 103 10.91 -1.85 -18.22
C TYR A 103 10.32 -0.83 -19.19
N ASP A 104 11.13 -0.37 -20.14
CA ASP A 104 10.67 0.46 -21.25
C ASP A 104 10.23 -0.45 -22.40
N VAL A 105 8.92 -0.59 -22.59
CA VAL A 105 8.33 -1.45 -23.62
C VAL A 105 8.66 -0.95 -25.03
N GLU A 106 8.76 0.36 -25.24
CA GLU A 106 9.05 0.96 -26.54
C GLU A 106 10.47 0.65 -26.99
N ASN A 107 11.44 0.83 -26.06
CA ASN A 107 12.86 0.64 -26.33
C ASN A 107 13.38 -0.78 -25.98
N LYS A 108 12.51 -1.63 -25.43
CA LYS A 108 12.79 -3.01 -25.01
C LYS A 108 13.99 -3.15 -24.07
N LYS A 109 14.10 -2.25 -23.09
CA LYS A 109 15.25 -2.19 -22.16
C LYS A 109 14.82 -1.73 -20.78
N GLU A 110 15.66 -1.98 -19.79
CA GLU A 110 15.47 -1.45 -18.44
C GLU A 110 15.90 0.03 -18.39
N ARG A 111 15.18 0.83 -17.60
CA ARG A 111 15.53 2.21 -17.26
C ARG A 111 15.23 2.48 -15.78
N TYR A 112 15.88 3.48 -15.21
CA TYR A 112 15.59 3.93 -13.85
C TYR A 112 14.64 5.12 -13.88
N VAL A 113 13.65 5.11 -12.99
CA VAL A 113 12.79 6.25 -12.66
C VAL A 113 13.00 6.64 -11.21
N GLU A 114 12.93 7.94 -10.94
CA GLU A 114 12.88 8.44 -9.58
C GLU A 114 11.46 8.25 -9.05
N ALA A 115 11.32 7.64 -7.88
CA ALA A 115 10.04 7.47 -7.19
C ALA A 115 10.14 8.06 -5.79
N LYS A 116 9.10 8.80 -5.38
CA LYS A 116 9.05 9.47 -4.10
C LYS A 116 8.39 8.59 -3.05
N GLU A 117 8.69 8.85 -1.77
CA GLU A 117 7.90 8.26 -0.69
C GLU A 117 6.40 8.49 -0.92
N GLY A 118 5.61 7.42 -0.81
CA GLY A 118 4.16 7.47 -1.04
C GLY A 118 3.74 7.18 -2.48
N THR A 119 4.67 6.88 -3.40
CA THR A 119 4.32 6.45 -4.77
C THR A 119 3.95 4.97 -4.83
N ILE A 120 2.87 4.64 -5.53
CA ILE A 120 2.49 3.30 -5.96
C ILE A 120 2.78 3.17 -7.46
N LEU A 121 3.57 2.16 -7.82
CA LEU A 121 3.96 1.82 -9.19
C LEU A 121 3.33 0.51 -9.65
#